data_AF-A0A4Q9FTA0-F1
#
_entry.id   AF-A0A4Q9FTA0-F1
#
_cell.length_a   1.000
_cell.length_b   1.000
_cell.length_c   1.000
_cell.angle_alpha   90.00
_cell.angle_beta   90.00
_cell.angle_gamma   90.00
#
_symmetry.space_group_name_H-M   'P 1'
#
loop_
_entity.id
_entity.type
_entity.pdbx_description
1 polymer ?
#
loop_
_entity_poly.entity_id
_entity_poly.type
_entity_poly.pdbx_seq_one_letter_code
_entity_poly.pdbx_strand_id
1 'polypeptide(L)'
;MKQLGFYTGLRYFFTLLFPALLFIGVLTIIYEWDLSFVFSIAMPVLVVINIIQLVFFMLKRKSLILFNIASLILFFFFFDSFFQFNFNITKRTQENSISLLSYNVHGFKPSHGNQNYSDENVVDFIRENNPDIVCFQEFSAIKFKLFVDEYPYWVKTNLMIPNQKSVLAIFSKYPIVDKGYVEFANSLNNTMFVDVEISKKVIRVYNVHLESYRTTLQHNINSVRSFMPLLKIVSQADKTRISQAKIVKKHIADYNGDVVILGDFNCTQYTPAYLILKDLRKDTFVEAGNGFGSTYELFNYPFKIDHILVDETFEVVSHKNFNINLSDHEPVLAEIKL
;
A
#
# COMPACT_ATOMS: atom_id res chain seq x y z
N MET A 1 -33.20 -34.28 -21.51
CA MET A 1 -32.28 -33.66 -22.50
C MET A 1 -32.07 -32.16 -22.29
N LYS A 2 -33.11 -31.33 -22.10
CA LYS A 2 -32.95 -29.87 -21.85
C LYS A 2 -32.13 -29.51 -20.59
N GLN A 3 -32.35 -30.21 -19.47
CA GLN A 3 -31.57 -29.99 -18.23
C GLN A 3 -30.07 -30.32 -18.41
N LEU A 4 -29.74 -31.42 -19.10
CA LEU A 4 -28.34 -31.84 -19.30
C LEU A 4 -27.54 -30.82 -20.15
N GLY A 5 -28.20 -30.19 -21.13
CA GLY A 5 -27.62 -29.10 -21.93
C GLY A 5 -27.40 -27.82 -21.12
N PHE A 6 -28.35 -27.48 -20.22
CA PHE A 6 -28.26 -26.30 -19.35
C PHE A 6 -27.09 -26.42 -18.35
N TYR A 7 -26.96 -27.55 -17.65
CA TYR A 7 -25.84 -27.77 -16.72
C TYR A 7 -24.48 -27.78 -17.43
N THR A 8 -24.43 -28.30 -18.66
CA THR A 8 -23.21 -28.28 -19.48
C THR A 8 -22.87 -26.85 -19.89
N GLY A 9 -23.84 -26.06 -20.35
CA GLY A 9 -23.64 -24.66 -20.71
C GLY A 9 -23.19 -23.80 -19.53
N LEU A 10 -23.83 -23.94 -18.36
CA LEU A 10 -23.45 -23.22 -17.15
C LEU A 10 -22.03 -23.55 -16.70
N ARG A 11 -21.64 -24.82 -16.80
CA ARG A 11 -20.26 -25.25 -16.53
C ARG A 11 -19.25 -24.60 -17.47
N TYR A 12 -19.52 -24.57 -18.77
CA TYR A 12 -18.64 -23.90 -19.73
C TYR A 12 -18.55 -22.40 -19.46
N PHE A 13 -19.67 -21.75 -19.12
CA PHE A 13 -19.69 -20.34 -18.76
C PHE A 13 -18.76 -20.04 -17.59
N PHE A 14 -18.91 -20.73 -16.45
CA PHE A 14 -18.04 -20.51 -15.29
C PHE A 14 -16.57 -20.91 -15.53
N THR A 15 -16.33 -21.86 -16.43
CA THR A 15 -14.96 -22.25 -16.82
C THR A 15 -14.22 -21.12 -17.54
N LEU A 16 -14.94 -20.30 -18.31
CA LEU A 16 -14.35 -19.19 -19.06
C LEU A 16 -14.47 -17.85 -18.35
N LEU A 17 -15.46 -17.69 -17.47
CA LEU A 17 -15.76 -16.44 -16.79
C LEU A 17 -14.57 -15.96 -15.93
N PHE A 18 -14.07 -16.78 -15.02
CA PHE A 18 -13.04 -16.34 -14.07
C PHE A 18 -11.66 -16.07 -14.71
N PRO A 19 -11.19 -16.88 -15.67
CA PRO A 19 -9.98 -16.54 -16.41
C PRO A 19 -10.16 -15.28 -17.27
N ALA A 20 -11.34 -15.07 -17.85
CA ALA A 20 -11.64 -13.84 -18.58
C ALA A 20 -11.68 -12.61 -17.66
N LEU A 21 -12.29 -12.71 -16.48
CA LEU A 21 -12.30 -11.63 -15.49
C LEU A 21 -10.90 -11.31 -14.98
N LEU A 22 -10.06 -12.32 -14.74
CA LEU A 22 -8.66 -12.12 -14.37
C LEU A 22 -7.90 -11.40 -15.49
N PHE A 23 -8.03 -11.89 -16.73
CA PHE A 23 -7.39 -11.29 -17.91
C PHE A 23 -7.83 -9.83 -18.12
N ILE A 24 -9.15 -9.57 -18.13
CA ILE A 24 -9.72 -8.23 -18.28
C ILE A 24 -9.27 -7.32 -17.12
N GLY A 25 -9.23 -7.84 -15.90
CA GLY A 25 -8.82 -7.07 -14.74
C GLY A 25 -7.35 -6.65 -14.81
N VAL A 26 -6.45 -7.55 -15.27
CA VAL A 26 -5.05 -7.21 -15.54
C VAL A 26 -4.95 -6.07 -16.56
N LEU A 27 -5.66 -6.17 -17.69
CA LEU A 27 -5.67 -5.10 -18.69
C LEU A 27 -6.24 -3.79 -18.16
N THR A 28 -7.34 -3.86 -17.39
CA THR A 28 -7.98 -2.68 -16.79
C THR A 28 -6.99 -1.91 -15.91
N ILE A 29 -6.19 -2.62 -15.12
CA ILE A 29 -5.19 -1.99 -14.24
C ILE A 29 -4.03 -1.42 -15.05
N ILE A 30 -3.45 -2.17 -16.00
CA ILE A 30 -2.28 -1.73 -16.78
C ILE A 30 -2.61 -0.49 -17.63
N TYR A 31 -3.80 -0.46 -18.24
CA TYR A 31 -4.21 0.64 -19.12
C TYR A 31 -4.96 1.76 -18.38
N GLU A 32 -4.97 1.76 -17.04
CA GLU A 32 -5.63 2.78 -16.22
C GLU A 32 -7.12 2.98 -16.56
N TRP A 33 -7.82 1.89 -16.95
CA TRP A 33 -9.22 1.95 -17.30
C TRP A 33 -10.12 2.11 -16.07
N ASP A 34 -11.34 2.59 -16.30
CA ASP A 34 -12.37 2.64 -15.25
C ASP A 34 -12.54 1.26 -14.59
N LEU A 35 -12.78 1.27 -13.28
CA LEU A 35 -12.90 0.07 -12.42
C LEU A 35 -11.57 -0.62 -12.06
N SER A 36 -10.40 -0.03 -12.38
CA SER A 36 -9.09 -0.53 -11.96
C SER A 36 -9.05 -0.89 -10.47
N PHE A 37 -9.53 0.00 -9.58
CA PHE A 37 -9.62 -0.32 -8.16
C PHE A 37 -10.58 -1.47 -7.82
N VAL A 38 -11.73 -1.59 -8.50
CA VAL A 38 -12.67 -2.70 -8.22
C VAL A 38 -12.00 -4.03 -8.58
N PHE A 39 -11.31 -4.08 -9.71
CA PHE A 39 -10.51 -5.23 -10.10
C PHE A 39 -9.35 -5.47 -9.13
N SER A 40 -8.71 -4.43 -8.61
CA SER A 40 -7.59 -4.56 -7.66
C SER A 40 -7.98 -5.30 -6.38
N ILE A 41 -9.21 -5.09 -5.87
CA ILE A 41 -9.78 -5.83 -4.74
C ILE A 41 -10.11 -7.28 -5.14
N ALA A 42 -10.67 -7.46 -6.34
CA ALA A 42 -11.05 -8.77 -6.84
C ALA A 42 -9.86 -9.67 -7.21
N MET A 43 -8.68 -9.09 -7.50
CA MET A 43 -7.50 -9.80 -8.00
C MET A 43 -7.10 -11.01 -7.15
N PRO A 44 -6.88 -10.91 -5.82
CA PRO A 44 -6.54 -12.07 -4.99
C PRO A 44 -7.55 -13.21 -5.12
N VAL A 45 -8.85 -12.89 -5.08
CA VAL A 45 -9.93 -13.87 -5.16
C VAL A 45 -9.96 -14.51 -6.55
N LEU A 46 -9.81 -13.73 -7.62
CA LEU A 46 -9.77 -14.22 -8.99
C LEU A 46 -8.58 -15.15 -9.22
N VAL A 47 -7.40 -14.81 -8.69
CA VAL A 47 -6.20 -15.67 -8.78
C VAL A 47 -6.44 -16.99 -8.06
N VAL A 48 -6.98 -16.98 -6.83
CA VAL A 48 -7.28 -18.21 -6.08
C VAL A 48 -8.30 -19.09 -6.83
N ILE A 49 -9.38 -18.50 -7.35
CA ILE A 49 -10.38 -19.24 -8.13
C ILE A 49 -9.75 -19.85 -9.37
N ASN A 50 -8.92 -19.10 -10.11
CA ASN A 50 -8.23 -19.60 -11.29
C ASN A 50 -7.25 -20.75 -10.95
N ILE A 51 -6.54 -20.67 -9.83
CA ILE A 51 -5.67 -21.77 -9.36
C ILE A 51 -6.51 -23.01 -9.03
N ILE A 52 -7.62 -22.86 -8.30
CA ILE A 52 -8.53 -23.98 -7.97
C ILE A 52 -9.10 -24.61 -9.25
N GLN A 53 -9.53 -23.78 -10.21
CA GLN A 53 -10.02 -24.24 -11.52
C GLN A 53 -8.95 -24.99 -12.30
N LEU A 54 -7.72 -24.45 -12.34
CA LEU A 54 -6.58 -25.06 -12.99
C LEU A 54 -6.31 -26.47 -12.42
N VAL A 55 -6.17 -26.59 -11.10
CA VAL A 55 -5.95 -27.88 -10.42
C VAL A 55 -7.08 -28.86 -10.72
N PHE A 56 -8.33 -28.41 -10.64
CA PHE A 56 -9.49 -29.25 -10.96
C PHE A 56 -9.47 -29.76 -12.40
N PHE A 57 -9.13 -28.92 -13.39
CA PHE A 57 -9.10 -29.34 -14.79
C PHE A 57 -7.90 -30.21 -15.14
N MET A 58 -6.76 -30.01 -14.49
CA MET A 58 -5.61 -30.92 -14.60
C MET A 58 -5.99 -32.33 -14.15
N LEU A 59 -6.68 -32.47 -13.01
CA LEU A 59 -7.17 -33.76 -12.51
C LEU A 59 -8.19 -34.41 -13.45
N LYS A 60 -8.99 -33.61 -14.16
CA LYS A 60 -10.00 -34.10 -15.13
C LYS A 60 -9.50 -34.22 -16.57
N ARG A 61 -8.21 -33.92 -16.83
CA ARG A 61 -7.56 -33.94 -18.16
C ARG A 61 -8.38 -33.21 -19.24
N LYS A 62 -8.89 -32.01 -18.93
CA LYS A 62 -9.70 -31.21 -19.86
C LYS A 62 -8.85 -30.19 -20.61
N SER A 63 -9.13 -29.96 -21.90
CA SER A 63 -8.37 -29.03 -22.76
C SER A 63 -8.55 -27.55 -22.41
N LEU A 64 -9.51 -27.20 -21.54
CA LEU A 64 -9.80 -25.82 -21.12
C LEU A 64 -8.78 -25.25 -20.10
N ILE A 65 -7.69 -25.98 -19.86
CA ILE A 65 -6.59 -25.59 -18.97
C ILE A 65 -5.82 -24.37 -19.52
N LEU A 66 -5.68 -24.28 -20.85
CA LEU A 66 -4.82 -23.26 -21.49
C LEU A 66 -5.22 -21.83 -21.13
N PHE A 67 -6.51 -21.53 -21.03
CA PHE A 67 -6.94 -20.17 -20.72
C PHE A 67 -6.66 -19.78 -19.26
N ASN A 68 -6.83 -20.72 -18.31
CA ASN A 68 -6.45 -20.49 -16.91
C ASN A 68 -4.95 -20.24 -16.80
N ILE A 69 -4.13 -21.06 -17.48
CA ILE A 69 -2.67 -20.88 -17.51
C ILE A 69 -2.32 -19.52 -18.10
N ALA A 70 -2.90 -19.16 -19.25
CA ALA A 70 -2.62 -17.88 -19.90
C ALA A 70 -2.98 -16.68 -19.01
N SER A 71 -4.15 -16.70 -18.37
CA SER A 71 -4.57 -15.61 -17.46
C SER A 71 -3.69 -15.52 -16.22
N LEU A 72 -3.26 -16.66 -15.65
CA LEU A 72 -2.34 -16.67 -14.50
C LEU A 72 -0.93 -16.21 -14.88
N ILE A 73 -0.40 -16.66 -16.02
CA ILE A 73 0.89 -16.18 -16.55
C ILE A 73 0.83 -14.68 -16.76
N LEU A 74 -0.25 -14.18 -17.38
CA LEU A 74 -0.43 -12.75 -17.58
C LEU A 74 -0.44 -11.99 -16.24
N PHE A 75 -1.16 -12.49 -15.23
CA PHE A 75 -1.17 -11.87 -13.90
C PHE A 75 0.24 -11.81 -13.30
N PHE A 76 0.94 -12.95 -13.21
CA PHE A 76 2.27 -13.01 -12.59
C PHE A 76 3.37 -12.35 -13.42
N PHE A 77 3.12 -12.04 -14.69
CA PHE A 77 4.02 -11.22 -15.51
C PHE A 77 4.00 -9.74 -15.10
N PHE A 78 2.85 -9.24 -14.64
CA PHE A 78 2.67 -7.81 -14.32
C PHE A 78 2.61 -7.50 -12.82
N PHE A 79 2.30 -8.50 -11.98
CA PHE A 79 2.02 -8.29 -10.57
C PHE A 79 2.69 -9.33 -9.68
N ASP A 80 3.07 -8.90 -8.48
CA ASP A 80 3.55 -9.80 -7.44
C ASP A 80 2.40 -10.54 -6.75
N SER A 81 2.74 -11.62 -6.06
CA SER A 81 1.80 -12.38 -5.25
C SER A 81 1.20 -11.53 -4.11
N PHE A 82 -0.07 -11.75 -3.78
CA PHE A 82 -0.71 -11.11 -2.63
C PHE A 82 -0.31 -11.78 -1.31
N PHE A 83 0.23 -12.99 -1.41
CA PHE A 83 0.72 -13.77 -0.29
C PHE A 83 2.22 -13.99 -0.45
N GLN A 84 2.99 -13.60 0.56
CA GLN A 84 4.44 -13.74 0.58
C GLN A 84 4.87 -14.82 1.56
N PHE A 85 5.92 -15.54 1.16
CA PHE A 85 6.48 -16.65 1.93
C PHE A 85 8.00 -16.59 1.90
N ASN A 86 8.54 -15.70 2.73
CA ASN A 86 9.97 -15.43 2.83
C ASN A 86 10.52 -16.05 4.11
N PHE A 87 11.33 -17.11 3.95
CA PHE A 87 11.94 -17.84 5.06
C PHE A 87 13.22 -17.20 5.60
N ASN A 88 13.87 -16.34 4.80
CA ASN A 88 15.13 -15.72 5.16
C ASN A 88 14.88 -14.40 5.87
N ILE A 89 14.47 -14.45 7.14
CA ILE A 89 14.58 -13.29 8.02
C ILE A 89 16.04 -13.22 8.46
N THR A 90 16.87 -12.54 7.68
CA THR A 90 18.24 -12.25 8.08
C THR A 90 18.16 -11.44 9.37
N LYS A 91 18.70 -11.97 10.47
CA LYS A 91 18.80 -11.20 11.72
C LYS A 91 19.60 -9.94 11.42
N ARG A 92 19.08 -8.77 11.84
CA ARG A 92 19.71 -7.44 11.80
C ARG A 92 21.23 -7.54 11.70
N THR A 93 21.77 -7.41 10.49
CA THR A 93 23.20 -7.21 10.31
C THR A 93 23.46 -5.75 10.62
N GLN A 94 24.04 -5.45 11.79
CA GLN A 94 24.23 -4.07 12.27
C GLN A 94 25.11 -3.20 11.35
N GLU A 95 25.84 -3.79 10.41
CA GLU A 95 26.70 -3.05 9.50
C GLU A 95 25.91 -2.54 8.28
N ASN A 96 25.83 -1.20 8.16
CA ASN A 96 25.26 -0.46 7.03
C ASN A 96 23.76 -0.68 6.76
N SER A 97 22.97 -1.11 7.74
CA SER A 97 21.51 -1.14 7.63
C SER A 97 20.83 0.04 8.29
N ILE A 98 19.67 0.43 7.76
CA ILE A 98 18.77 1.41 8.36
C ILE A 98 17.35 0.85 8.42
N SER A 99 16.63 1.26 9.45
CA SER A 99 15.23 0.87 9.67
C SER A 99 14.27 2.03 9.37
N LEU A 100 13.23 1.72 8.61
CA LEU A 100 12.23 2.65 8.08
C LEU A 100 10.85 2.22 8.58
N LEU A 101 10.15 3.11 9.27
CA LEU A 101 8.79 2.85 9.76
C LEU A 101 7.79 3.81 9.13
N SER A 102 6.70 3.27 8.58
CA SER A 102 5.53 4.03 8.12
C SER A 102 4.35 3.74 9.02
N TYR A 103 3.62 4.78 9.43
CA TYR A 103 2.42 4.61 10.24
C TYR A 103 1.41 5.74 10.07
N ASN A 104 0.23 5.44 9.49
CA ASN A 104 -0.92 6.33 9.59
C ASN A 104 -1.49 6.20 11.01
N VAL A 105 -1.44 7.29 11.79
CA VAL A 105 -1.81 7.28 13.21
C VAL A 105 -3.22 7.80 13.48
N HIS A 106 -3.99 8.14 12.45
CA HIS A 106 -5.38 8.64 12.57
C HIS A 106 -5.54 9.78 13.60
N GLY A 107 -4.61 10.73 13.63
CA GLY A 107 -4.61 11.81 14.61
C GLY A 107 -4.37 11.35 16.05
N PHE A 108 -3.81 10.16 16.24
CA PHE A 108 -3.67 9.42 17.50
C PHE A 108 -5.03 9.18 18.14
N LYS A 109 -5.96 8.61 17.38
CA LYS A 109 -7.23 8.11 17.89
C LYS A 109 -7.27 6.60 17.67
N PRO A 110 -7.77 5.83 18.64
CA PRO A 110 -7.89 4.40 18.46
C PRO A 110 -8.94 4.08 17.40
N SER A 111 -8.82 2.89 16.81
CA SER A 111 -9.95 2.25 16.14
C SER A 111 -11.09 1.97 17.15
N HIS A 112 -12.33 1.86 16.64
CA HIS A 112 -13.55 1.77 17.44
C HIS A 112 -13.43 0.82 18.64
N GLY A 113 -13.65 1.33 19.86
CA GLY A 113 -13.89 0.51 21.06
C GLY A 113 -12.70 0.29 21.99
N ASN A 114 -11.51 0.83 21.72
CA ASN A 114 -10.40 0.73 22.67
C ASN A 114 -10.51 1.79 23.78
N GLN A 115 -11.13 1.42 24.91
CA GLN A 115 -11.32 2.31 26.06
C GLN A 115 -10.02 2.62 26.83
N ASN A 116 -8.95 1.87 26.60
CA ASN A 116 -7.66 2.01 27.29
C ASN A 116 -6.58 2.68 26.42
N TYR A 117 -6.94 3.22 25.26
CA TYR A 117 -6.00 3.90 24.38
C TYR A 117 -5.47 5.18 25.02
N SER A 118 -4.15 5.37 24.97
CA SER A 118 -3.52 6.67 25.17
C SER A 118 -2.45 6.93 24.12
N ASP A 119 -2.14 8.20 23.90
CA ASP A 119 -1.12 8.62 22.93
C ASP A 119 0.23 7.98 23.21
N GLU A 120 0.53 7.76 24.50
CA GLU A 120 1.72 7.09 24.99
C GLU A 120 1.88 5.69 24.43
N ASN A 121 0.80 4.96 24.10
CA ASN A 121 0.94 3.63 23.49
C ASN A 121 1.62 3.70 22.11
N VAL A 122 1.31 4.72 21.31
CA VAL A 122 1.99 4.93 20.02
C VAL A 122 3.45 5.31 20.26
N VAL A 123 3.73 6.15 21.26
CA VAL A 123 5.10 6.55 21.59
C VAL A 123 5.93 5.35 22.06
N ASP A 124 5.39 4.54 22.97
CA ASP A 124 6.03 3.35 23.49
C ASP A 124 6.29 2.33 22.38
N PHE A 125 5.33 2.11 21.48
CA PHE A 125 5.52 1.26 20.30
C PHE A 125 6.72 1.71 19.44
N ILE A 126 6.84 3.02 19.19
CA ILE A 126 7.95 3.58 18.40
C ILE A 126 9.27 3.45 19.16
N ARG A 127 9.29 3.67 20.48
CA ARG A 127 10.49 3.49 21.31
C ARG A 127 10.96 2.04 21.38
N GLU A 128 10.03 1.10 21.52
CA GLU A 128 10.32 -0.33 21.59
C GLU A 128 10.92 -0.86 20.27
N ASN A 129 10.40 -0.42 19.13
CA ASN A 129 10.91 -0.84 17.82
C ASN A 129 12.13 -0.01 17.37
N ASN A 130 12.31 1.19 17.94
CA ASN A 130 13.45 2.08 17.74
C ASN A 130 13.91 2.21 16.27
N PRO A 131 13.00 2.50 15.30
CA PRO A 131 13.37 2.68 13.90
C PRO A 131 14.32 3.88 13.72
N ASP A 132 15.04 3.97 12.61
CA ASP A 132 15.98 5.07 12.38
C ASP A 132 15.31 6.27 11.71
N ILE A 133 14.31 6.01 10.87
CA ILE A 133 13.43 7.01 10.26
C ILE A 133 11.98 6.58 10.42
N VAL A 134 11.13 7.49 10.90
CA VAL A 134 9.70 7.29 11.09
C VAL A 134 8.93 8.31 10.25
N CYS A 135 7.99 7.83 9.45
CA CYS A 135 7.06 8.68 8.71
C CYS A 135 5.63 8.43 9.20
N PHE A 136 4.99 9.49 9.67
CA PHE A 136 3.60 9.47 10.08
C PHE A 136 2.69 10.11 9.04
N GLN A 137 1.54 9.48 8.81
CA GLN A 137 0.38 10.06 8.12
C GLN A 137 -0.72 10.38 9.13
N GLU A 138 -1.57 11.35 8.81
CA GLU A 138 -2.60 11.88 9.73
C GLU A 138 -2.07 12.25 11.11
N PHE A 139 -0.87 12.79 11.18
CA PHE A 139 -0.21 13.12 12.44
C PHE A 139 -0.93 14.26 13.18
N SER A 140 -0.87 14.30 14.51
CA SER A 140 -1.31 15.47 15.25
C SER A 140 -0.15 16.46 15.40
N ALA A 141 -0.19 17.60 14.70
CA ALA A 141 0.92 18.55 14.64
C ALA A 141 1.41 19.05 16.01
N ILE A 142 0.57 19.00 17.05
CA ILE A 142 0.92 19.40 18.43
C ILE A 142 1.68 18.30 19.20
N LYS A 143 1.61 17.04 18.76
CA LYS A 143 2.22 15.86 19.41
C LYS A 143 3.68 15.63 19.00
N PHE A 144 4.27 16.51 18.19
CA PHE A 144 5.67 16.36 17.75
C PHE A 144 6.67 16.26 18.91
N LYS A 145 6.41 16.98 20.01
CA LYS A 145 7.26 16.98 21.22
C LYS A 145 7.42 15.61 21.87
N LEU A 146 6.54 14.65 21.56
CA LEU A 146 6.61 13.29 22.10
C LEU A 146 7.77 12.47 21.53
N PHE A 147 8.39 12.91 20.43
CA PHE A 147 9.41 12.15 19.68
C PHE A 147 10.74 12.89 19.51
N VAL A 148 10.84 14.16 19.92
CA VAL A 148 12.02 15.00 19.61
C VAL A 148 13.27 14.60 20.41
N ASP A 149 13.10 13.92 21.54
CA ASP A 149 14.21 13.48 22.38
C ASP A 149 14.91 12.27 21.75
N GLU A 150 14.15 11.36 21.13
CA GLU A 150 14.65 10.18 20.43
C GLU A 150 15.04 10.48 18.97
N TYR A 151 14.39 11.46 18.35
CA TYR A 151 14.59 11.84 16.94
C TYR A 151 14.89 13.35 16.82
N PRO A 152 16.17 13.74 16.93
CA PRO A 152 16.55 15.16 16.94
C PRO A 152 16.31 15.89 15.61
N TYR A 153 16.20 15.15 14.50
CA TYR A 153 15.94 15.72 13.18
C TYR A 153 14.53 15.38 12.72
N TRP A 154 13.69 16.39 12.54
CA TRP A 154 12.30 16.17 12.16
C TRP A 154 11.73 17.30 11.32
N VAL A 155 10.74 16.96 10.50
CA VAL A 155 9.97 17.89 9.67
C VAL A 155 8.51 17.48 9.72
N LYS A 156 7.59 18.44 9.79
CA LYS A 156 6.17 18.20 9.65
C LYS A 156 5.54 19.24 8.74
N THR A 157 4.49 18.88 8.03
CA THR A 157 3.65 19.85 7.30
C THR A 157 2.94 20.76 8.31
N ASN A 158 2.83 22.05 8.00
CA ASN A 158 2.12 23.01 8.86
C ASN A 158 0.61 23.02 8.58
N LEU A 159 -0.19 23.32 9.61
CA LEU A 159 -1.65 23.54 9.52
C LEU A 159 -2.03 24.81 8.74
N MET A 160 -1.06 25.58 8.24
CA MET A 160 -1.22 26.93 7.69
C MET A 160 -1.64 26.99 6.22
N ILE A 161 -1.92 25.85 5.58
CA ILE A 161 -2.51 25.85 4.24
C ILE A 161 -4.02 26.07 4.40
N PRO A 162 -4.65 27.00 3.65
CA PRO A 162 -6.05 27.43 3.84
C PRO A 162 -7.13 26.32 3.79
N ASN A 163 -6.77 25.07 3.51
CA ASN A 163 -7.69 23.94 3.35
C ASN A 163 -7.51 22.80 4.38
N GLN A 164 -6.80 23.00 5.51
CA GLN A 164 -6.60 21.98 6.57
C GLN A 164 -6.13 20.62 6.04
N LYS A 165 -4.99 20.58 5.36
CA LYS A 165 -4.41 19.32 4.88
C LYS A 165 -4.07 18.37 6.02
N SER A 166 -4.18 17.07 5.75
CA SER A 166 -3.68 16.01 6.64
C SER A 166 -2.20 16.24 6.92
N VAL A 167 -1.82 16.17 8.20
CA VAL A 167 -0.46 16.48 8.61
C VAL A 167 0.41 15.24 8.40
N LEU A 168 1.50 15.44 7.68
CA LEU A 168 2.59 14.48 7.58
C LEU A 168 3.72 14.88 8.51
N ALA A 169 4.40 13.89 9.06
CA ALA A 169 5.63 14.11 9.82
C ALA A 169 6.69 13.08 9.44
N ILE A 170 7.95 13.50 9.42
CA ILE A 170 9.11 12.63 9.29
C ILE A 170 10.03 12.94 10.46
N PHE A 171 10.43 11.90 11.19
CA PHE A 171 11.37 11.93 12.30
C PHE A 171 12.58 11.05 11.93
N SER A 172 13.79 11.50 12.23
CA SER A 172 15.03 10.82 11.90
C SER A 172 16.06 10.96 13.01
N LYS A 173 16.83 9.88 13.21
CA LYS A 173 18.05 9.90 14.03
C LYS A 173 19.23 10.54 13.29
N TYR A 174 19.14 10.66 11.97
CA TYR A 174 20.20 11.17 11.10
C TYR A 174 19.90 12.59 10.60
N PRO A 175 20.92 13.40 10.29
CA PRO A 175 20.73 14.78 9.81
C PRO A 175 19.85 14.87 8.56
N ILE A 176 18.85 15.75 8.61
CA ILE A 176 18.05 16.14 7.45
C ILE A 176 18.72 17.34 6.78
N VAL A 177 19.26 17.14 5.57
CA VAL A 177 20.04 18.15 4.84
C VAL A 177 19.22 18.94 3.81
N ASP A 178 18.13 18.37 3.32
CA ASP A 178 17.14 19.05 2.48
C ASP A 178 15.72 18.55 2.79
N LYS A 179 14.71 19.33 2.44
CA LYS A 179 13.30 18.99 2.63
C LYS A 179 12.41 19.73 1.65
N GLY A 180 11.30 19.11 1.30
CA GLY A 180 10.29 19.76 0.47
C GLY A 180 8.94 19.05 0.50
N TYR A 181 8.02 19.59 -0.30
CA TYR A 181 6.63 19.15 -0.35
C TYR A 181 6.23 18.93 -1.80
N VAL A 182 5.49 17.85 -2.05
CA VAL A 182 4.84 17.56 -3.33
C VAL A 182 3.34 17.73 -3.10
N GLU A 183 2.86 18.94 -3.39
CA GLU A 183 1.48 19.31 -3.07
C GLU A 183 0.47 18.79 -4.10
N PHE A 184 -0.62 18.24 -3.60
CA PHE A 184 -1.78 17.89 -4.41
C PHE A 184 -2.81 19.02 -4.37
N ALA A 185 -3.07 19.65 -5.52
CA ALA A 185 -4.10 20.68 -5.61
C ALA A 185 -5.48 20.07 -5.26
N ASN A 186 -6.29 20.80 -4.49
CA ASN A 186 -7.66 20.41 -4.12
C ASN A 186 -7.80 19.05 -3.40
N SER A 187 -6.74 18.58 -2.73
CA SER A 187 -6.79 17.39 -1.86
C SER A 187 -6.34 17.72 -0.44
N LEU A 188 -6.96 17.06 0.55
CA LEU A 188 -6.53 17.11 1.94
C LEU A 188 -5.24 16.30 2.14
N ASN A 189 -5.04 15.25 1.33
CA ASN A 189 -3.85 14.43 1.34
C ASN A 189 -2.69 15.14 0.62
N ASN A 190 -1.46 14.68 0.84
CA ASN A 190 -0.26 15.33 0.34
C ASN A 190 0.94 14.37 0.36
N THR A 191 2.08 14.83 -0.15
CA THR A 191 3.36 14.14 -0.02
C THR A 191 4.43 15.13 0.44
N MET A 192 5.39 14.66 1.24
CA MET A 192 6.59 15.43 1.60
C MET A 192 7.83 14.55 1.44
N PHE A 193 9.00 15.17 1.31
CA PHE A 193 10.26 14.46 1.31
C PHE A 193 11.28 15.12 2.22
N VAL A 194 12.25 14.32 2.66
CA VAL A 194 13.48 14.78 3.31
C VAL A 194 14.67 14.07 2.69
N ASP A 195 15.78 14.77 2.59
CA ASP A 195 17.07 14.20 2.23
C ASP A 195 17.84 13.97 3.52
N VAL A 196 18.20 12.72 3.78
CA VAL A 196 18.82 12.28 5.03
C VAL A 196 20.26 11.86 4.75
N GLU A 197 21.21 12.44 5.48
CA GLU A 197 22.62 12.09 5.37
C GLU A 197 22.96 10.92 6.32
N ILE A 198 23.33 9.78 5.74
CA ILE A 198 23.67 8.55 6.47
C ILE A 198 25.01 8.03 5.95
N SER A 199 26.02 7.94 6.82
CA SER A 199 27.36 7.47 6.46
C SER A 199 27.96 8.17 5.22
N LYS A 200 27.73 9.48 5.08
CA LYS A 200 28.13 10.35 3.94
C LYS A 200 27.41 10.08 2.61
N LYS A 201 26.37 9.25 2.60
CA LYS A 201 25.41 9.14 1.48
C LYS A 201 24.17 9.95 1.82
N VAL A 202 23.55 10.55 0.81
CA VAL A 202 22.25 11.24 0.95
C VAL A 202 21.19 10.39 0.30
N ILE A 203 20.11 10.12 1.03
CA ILE A 203 18.97 9.34 0.57
C ILE A 203 17.72 10.21 0.69
N ARG A 204 16.91 10.24 -0.36
CA ARG A 204 15.63 10.95 -0.33
C ARG A 204 14.52 10.02 0.14
N VAL A 205 13.89 10.37 1.26
CA VAL A 205 12.76 9.65 1.85
C VAL A 205 11.47 10.43 1.61
N TYR A 206 10.55 9.85 0.83
CA TYR A 206 9.21 10.37 0.64
C TYR A 206 8.25 9.77 1.66
N ASN A 207 7.46 10.63 2.31
CA ASN A 207 6.27 10.28 3.05
C ASN A 207 5.05 10.62 2.19
N VAL A 208 4.41 9.59 1.64
CA VAL A 208 3.28 9.69 0.72
C VAL A 208 1.98 9.42 1.47
N HIS A 209 1.00 10.31 1.29
CA HIS A 209 -0.39 10.04 1.65
C HIS A 209 -1.26 10.40 0.44
N LEU A 210 -1.81 9.40 -0.27
CA LEU A 210 -2.65 9.65 -1.45
C LEU A 210 -4.13 9.81 -1.07
N GLU A 211 -4.98 10.26 -2.01
CA GLU A 211 -6.42 10.48 -1.81
C GLU A 211 -7.11 9.22 -1.28
N SER A 212 -7.71 9.36 -0.09
CA SER A 212 -8.55 8.33 0.51
C SER A 212 -9.95 8.31 -0.13
N TYR A 213 -10.74 7.29 0.17
CA TYR A 213 -12.09 7.17 -0.40
C TYR A 213 -13.13 8.13 0.19
N ARG A 214 -12.72 9.04 1.08
CA ARG A 214 -13.56 9.91 1.92
C ARG A 214 -14.53 9.10 2.81
N THR A 215 -14.77 9.60 4.02
CA THR A 215 -15.63 8.98 5.04
C THR A 215 -17.06 8.66 4.59
N THR A 216 -17.50 9.17 3.44
CA THR A 216 -18.78 8.84 2.82
C THR A 216 -18.96 7.37 2.45
N LEU A 217 -17.89 6.58 2.23
CA LEU A 217 -18.09 5.15 1.89
C LEU A 217 -18.59 4.33 3.08
N GLN A 218 -18.06 4.60 4.28
CA GLN A 218 -18.35 3.80 5.47
C GLN A 218 -19.82 3.94 5.92
N HIS A 219 -20.46 5.06 5.62
CA HIS A 219 -21.86 5.33 5.99
C HIS A 219 -22.90 4.94 4.93
N ASN A 220 -22.52 4.69 3.68
CA ASN A 220 -23.48 4.57 2.55
C ASN A 220 -23.74 3.14 2.04
N ILE A 221 -23.10 2.12 2.61
CA ILE A 221 -23.12 0.74 2.06
C ILE A 221 -24.36 -0.09 2.48
N ASN A 222 -25.24 0.47 3.31
CA ASN A 222 -26.40 -0.27 3.83
C ASN A 222 -27.54 -0.53 2.81
N SER A 223 -27.36 -0.26 1.51
CA SER A 223 -28.39 -0.57 0.51
C SER A 223 -27.84 -0.89 -0.89
N VAL A 224 -28.48 -1.84 -1.60
CA VAL A 224 -28.19 -2.19 -3.01
C VAL A 224 -28.36 -0.98 -3.95
N ARG A 225 -29.22 -0.01 -3.58
CA ARG A 225 -29.45 1.23 -4.33
C ARG A 225 -28.23 2.17 -4.30
N SER A 226 -27.28 1.96 -3.38
CA SER A 226 -26.06 2.75 -3.22
C SER A 226 -24.89 2.28 -4.07
N PHE A 227 -24.98 1.16 -4.80
CA PHE A 227 -23.84 0.54 -5.51
C PHE A 227 -23.27 1.42 -6.64
N MET A 228 -24.12 1.97 -7.50
CA MET A 228 -23.68 2.83 -8.61
C MET A 228 -23.03 4.14 -8.13
N PRO A 229 -23.61 4.89 -7.17
CA PRO A 229 -22.94 6.02 -6.55
C PRO A 229 -21.60 5.67 -5.90
N LEU A 230 -21.54 4.55 -5.17
CA LEU A 230 -20.31 4.03 -4.56
C LEU A 230 -19.21 3.79 -5.61
N LEU A 231 -19.54 3.09 -6.69
CA LEU A 231 -18.60 2.84 -7.80
C LEU A 231 -18.06 4.14 -8.41
N LYS A 232 -18.91 5.16 -8.56
CA LYS A 232 -18.48 6.47 -9.06
C LYS A 232 -17.50 7.16 -8.11
N ILE A 233 -17.78 7.14 -6.81
CA ILE A 233 -16.88 7.73 -5.79
C ILE A 233 -15.53 7.02 -5.80
N VAL A 234 -15.56 5.68 -5.81
CA VAL A 234 -14.37 4.83 -5.84
C VAL A 234 -13.53 5.06 -7.09
N SER A 235 -14.16 5.08 -8.28
CA SER A 235 -13.48 5.36 -9.55
C SER A 235 -12.90 6.76 -9.58
N GLN A 236 -13.63 7.77 -9.06
CA GLN A 236 -13.12 9.13 -9.00
C GLN A 236 -11.91 9.26 -8.07
N ALA A 237 -11.95 8.63 -6.90
CA ALA A 237 -10.80 8.58 -5.98
C ALA A 237 -9.60 7.89 -6.64
N ASP A 238 -9.84 6.84 -7.43
CA ASP A 238 -8.77 6.13 -8.16
C ASP A 238 -8.10 7.00 -9.20
N LYS A 239 -8.88 7.72 -10.01
CA LYS A 239 -8.34 8.70 -10.97
C LYS A 239 -7.52 9.78 -10.27
N THR A 240 -7.97 10.27 -9.12
CA THR A 240 -7.22 11.23 -8.32
C THR A 240 -5.89 10.65 -7.86
N ARG A 241 -5.87 9.43 -7.30
CA ARG A 241 -4.63 8.77 -6.86
C ARG A 241 -3.65 8.54 -8.01
N ILE A 242 -4.12 8.14 -9.19
CA ILE A 242 -3.29 7.98 -10.38
C ILE A 242 -2.62 9.30 -10.75
N SER A 243 -3.38 10.40 -10.75
CA SER A 243 -2.83 11.74 -11.01
C SER A 243 -1.78 12.14 -9.97
N GLN A 244 -2.07 11.92 -8.68
CA GLN A 244 -1.15 12.19 -7.58
C GLN A 244 0.15 11.37 -7.67
N ALA A 245 0.03 10.07 -7.96
CA ALA A 245 1.18 9.19 -8.18
C ALA A 245 2.05 9.67 -9.35
N LYS A 246 1.46 10.16 -10.45
CA LYS A 246 2.21 10.76 -11.57
C LYS A 246 2.95 12.04 -11.18
N ILE A 247 2.35 12.88 -10.33
CA ILE A 247 3.00 14.09 -9.79
C ILE A 247 4.22 13.68 -8.95
N VAL A 248 4.07 12.71 -8.06
CA VAL A 248 5.19 12.19 -7.23
C VAL A 248 6.27 11.56 -8.12
N LYS A 249 5.91 10.71 -9.10
CA LYS A 249 6.87 10.12 -10.05
C LYS A 249 7.66 11.19 -10.82
N LYS A 250 6.99 12.26 -11.27
CA LYS A 250 7.66 13.37 -11.95
C LYS A 250 8.66 14.07 -11.03
N HIS A 251 8.28 14.35 -9.78
CA HIS A 251 9.19 14.97 -8.81
C HIS A 251 10.40 14.08 -8.49
N ILE A 252 10.21 12.76 -8.43
CA ILE A 252 11.29 11.80 -8.24
C ILE A 252 12.27 11.81 -9.43
N ALA A 253 11.76 11.92 -10.66
CA ALA A 253 12.60 11.94 -11.87
C ALA A 253 13.56 13.14 -11.95
N ASP A 254 13.26 14.23 -11.22
CA ASP A 254 14.12 15.42 -11.14
C ASP A 254 15.25 15.26 -10.08
N TYR A 255 15.30 14.15 -9.34
CA TYR A 255 16.29 13.87 -8.31
C TYR A 255 17.32 12.82 -8.77
N ASN A 256 18.61 13.13 -8.60
CA ASN A 256 19.72 12.23 -8.89
C ASN A 256 20.27 11.65 -7.58
N GLY A 257 19.67 10.57 -7.09
CA GLY A 257 20.12 9.88 -5.88
C GLY A 257 19.18 8.73 -5.53
N ASP A 258 19.53 7.97 -4.48
CA ASP A 258 18.72 6.84 -4.05
C ASP A 258 17.44 7.31 -3.33
N VAL A 259 16.32 6.66 -3.64
CA VAL A 259 14.98 7.02 -3.19
C VAL A 259 14.33 5.90 -2.39
N VAL A 260 13.72 6.30 -1.28
CA VAL A 260 12.76 5.51 -0.51
C VAL A 260 11.40 6.21 -0.61
N ILE A 261 10.35 5.47 -0.95
CA ILE A 261 8.97 5.95 -0.96
C ILE A 261 8.18 5.11 0.02
N LEU A 262 7.60 5.73 1.04
CA LEU A 262 6.77 5.02 1.99
C LEU A 262 5.57 5.85 2.45
N GLY A 263 4.54 5.17 2.91
CA GLY A 263 3.34 5.82 3.42
C GLY A 263 2.05 5.10 3.09
N ASP A 264 0.93 5.77 3.39
CA ASP A 264 -0.42 5.31 3.08
C ASP A 264 -0.78 5.70 1.65
N PHE A 265 -0.74 4.73 0.74
CA PHE A 265 -1.08 4.99 -0.66
C PHE A 265 -2.59 4.93 -0.90
N ASN A 266 -3.40 4.57 0.11
CA ASN A 266 -4.84 4.39 0.01
C ASN A 266 -5.26 3.46 -1.14
N CYS A 267 -4.36 2.57 -1.58
CA CYS A 267 -4.57 1.68 -2.72
C CYS A 267 -3.80 0.38 -2.57
N THR A 268 -4.35 -0.70 -3.13
CA THR A 268 -3.69 -2.01 -3.09
C THR A 268 -2.53 -2.08 -4.07
N GLN A 269 -1.68 -3.10 -3.92
CA GLN A 269 -0.57 -3.40 -4.84
C GLN A 269 -1.01 -3.75 -6.28
N TYR A 270 -2.31 -3.83 -6.55
CA TYR A 270 -2.89 -4.11 -7.86
C TYR A 270 -3.59 -2.89 -8.47
N THR A 271 -3.08 -1.70 -8.20
CA THR A 271 -3.66 -0.44 -8.71
C THR A 271 -2.65 0.30 -9.58
N PRO A 272 -3.11 1.13 -10.54
CA PRO A 272 -2.18 1.85 -11.40
C PRO A 272 -1.36 2.89 -10.61
N ALA A 273 -1.94 3.51 -9.58
CA ALA A 273 -1.22 4.43 -8.69
C ALA A 273 -0.04 3.74 -7.99
N TYR A 274 -0.24 2.52 -7.47
CA TYR A 274 0.85 1.71 -6.92
C TYR A 274 1.90 1.37 -7.99
N LEU A 275 1.50 0.90 -9.18
CA LEU A 275 2.44 0.56 -10.26
C LEU A 275 3.29 1.76 -10.70
N ILE A 276 2.71 2.96 -10.72
CA ILE A 276 3.41 4.20 -11.08
C ILE A 276 4.49 4.54 -10.04
N LEU A 277 4.20 4.38 -8.75
CA LEU A 277 5.15 4.64 -7.67
C LEU A 277 6.20 3.53 -7.52
N LYS A 278 5.76 2.26 -7.66
CA LYS A 278 6.63 1.08 -7.67
C LYS A 278 7.62 1.19 -8.81
N ASP A 279 7.16 1.29 -10.06
CA ASP A 279 8.04 1.34 -11.22
C ASP A 279 9.09 0.21 -11.16
N LEU A 280 10.39 0.51 -11.30
CA LEU A 280 11.49 -0.46 -11.14
C LEU A 280 11.90 -0.70 -9.66
N ARG A 281 11.22 -0.09 -8.69
CA ARG A 281 11.55 -0.21 -7.25
C ARG A 281 11.08 -1.54 -6.69
N LYS A 282 11.79 -1.98 -5.66
CA LYS A 282 11.43 -3.14 -4.84
C LYS A 282 10.36 -2.75 -3.84
N ASP A 283 9.32 -3.57 -3.70
CA ASP A 283 8.41 -3.50 -2.55
C ASP A 283 8.98 -4.36 -1.44
N THR A 284 9.33 -3.74 -0.32
CA THR A 284 9.97 -4.44 0.80
C THR A 284 9.13 -5.60 1.34
N PHE A 285 7.80 -5.55 1.21
CA PHE A 285 6.92 -6.67 1.59
C PHE A 285 7.09 -7.87 0.65
N VAL A 286 7.24 -7.62 -0.65
CA VAL A 286 7.47 -8.68 -1.63
C VAL A 286 8.83 -9.34 -1.37
N GLU A 287 9.86 -8.53 -1.11
CA GLU A 287 11.22 -9.01 -0.88
C GLU A 287 11.40 -9.78 0.44
N ALA A 288 10.78 -9.32 1.54
CA ALA A 288 11.08 -9.83 2.88
C ALA A 288 9.86 -10.01 3.80
N GLY A 289 8.65 -9.75 3.31
CA GLY A 289 7.42 -9.87 4.06
C GLY A 289 6.89 -11.31 4.13
N ASN A 290 5.89 -11.53 4.98
CA ASN A 290 5.22 -12.82 5.13
C ASN A 290 3.71 -12.65 5.29
N GLY A 291 2.94 -13.61 4.79
CA GLY A 291 1.47 -13.57 4.87
C GLY A 291 0.86 -12.64 3.83
N PHE A 292 -0.21 -11.92 4.21
CA PHE A 292 -0.95 -11.02 3.31
C PHE A 292 -0.49 -9.55 3.35
N GLY A 293 0.34 -9.18 4.33
CA GLY A 293 0.84 -7.80 4.47
C GLY A 293 -0.23 -6.76 4.76
N SER A 294 -1.35 -7.16 5.38
CA SER A 294 -2.47 -6.28 5.68
C SER A 294 -2.04 -5.15 6.61
N THR A 295 -2.51 -3.94 6.30
CA THR A 295 -2.28 -2.73 7.10
C THR A 295 -3.58 -2.02 7.42
N TYR A 296 -4.69 -2.38 6.79
CA TYR A 296 -6.00 -1.78 7.01
C TYR A 296 -7.10 -2.84 6.83
N GLU A 297 -8.07 -2.87 7.73
CA GLU A 297 -9.21 -3.80 7.62
C GLU A 297 -10.50 -3.05 7.32
N LEU A 298 -11.17 -3.44 6.24
CA LEU A 298 -12.48 -2.89 5.87
C LEU A 298 -13.40 -4.02 5.43
N PHE A 299 -14.58 -4.12 6.08
CA PHE A 299 -15.54 -5.22 5.87
C PHE A 299 -14.95 -6.62 6.06
N ASN A 300 -14.08 -6.80 7.07
CA ASN A 300 -13.33 -8.03 7.34
C ASN A 300 -12.44 -8.47 6.15
N TYR A 301 -12.13 -7.55 5.23
CA TYR A 301 -11.18 -7.78 4.15
C TYR A 301 -9.84 -7.13 4.51
N PRO A 302 -8.73 -7.89 4.50
CA PRO A 302 -7.40 -7.39 4.85
C PRO A 302 -6.77 -6.66 3.66
N PHE A 303 -6.71 -5.33 3.72
CA PHE A 303 -6.09 -4.50 2.70
C PHE A 303 -4.63 -4.19 3.04
N LYS A 304 -3.73 -4.37 2.07
CA LYS A 304 -2.38 -3.78 2.08
C LYS A 304 -2.40 -2.45 1.34
N ILE A 305 -2.46 -1.34 2.07
CA ILE A 305 -2.50 0.02 1.50
C ILE A 305 -1.35 0.91 1.95
N ASP A 306 -0.62 0.50 2.99
CA ASP A 306 0.63 1.13 3.41
C ASP A 306 1.80 0.35 2.81
N HIS A 307 2.70 1.08 2.14
CA HIS A 307 3.78 0.47 1.36
C HIS A 307 5.13 1.10 1.73
N ILE A 308 6.20 0.33 1.56
CA ILE A 308 7.59 0.83 1.59
C ILE A 308 8.27 0.31 0.33
N LEU A 309 8.55 1.22 -0.59
CA LEU A 309 9.19 1.00 -1.88
C LEU A 309 10.59 1.60 -1.85
N VAL A 310 11.57 0.87 -2.36
CA VAL A 310 12.98 1.27 -2.33
C VAL A 310 13.64 1.03 -3.70
N ASP A 311 14.53 1.92 -4.12
CA ASP A 311 15.31 1.74 -5.35
C ASP A 311 16.10 0.41 -5.36
N GLU A 312 16.40 -0.11 -6.55
CA GLU A 312 17.02 -1.43 -6.72
C GLU A 312 18.42 -1.54 -6.09
N THR A 313 19.07 -0.39 -5.86
CA THR A 313 20.38 -0.26 -5.20
C THR A 313 20.36 -0.73 -3.75
N PHE A 314 19.19 -0.73 -3.11
CA PHE A 314 19.03 -1.22 -1.75
C PHE A 314 18.82 -2.74 -1.70
N GLU A 315 19.43 -3.37 -0.70
CA GLU A 315 19.10 -4.74 -0.28
C GLU A 315 18.04 -4.68 0.81
N VAL A 316 16.89 -5.34 0.61
CA VAL A 316 15.85 -5.45 1.65
C VAL A 316 16.21 -6.58 2.60
N VAL A 317 16.48 -6.23 3.85
CA VAL A 317 16.93 -7.17 4.89
C VAL A 317 15.75 -7.82 5.60
N SER A 318 14.75 -7.01 5.96
CA SER A 318 13.55 -7.49 6.65
C SER A 318 12.34 -6.59 6.40
N HIS A 319 11.15 -7.17 6.54
CA HIS A 319 9.89 -6.45 6.53
C HIS A 319 8.93 -7.05 7.56
N LYS A 320 8.28 -6.18 8.34
CA LYS A 320 7.36 -6.56 9.40
C LYS A 320 6.13 -5.67 9.36
N ASN A 321 4.98 -6.30 9.14
CA ASN A 321 3.67 -5.73 9.43
C ASN A 321 3.33 -6.01 10.90
N PHE A 322 2.70 -5.04 11.56
CA PHE A 322 2.23 -5.19 12.94
C PHE A 322 0.72 -5.39 13.01
N ASN A 323 0.24 -5.73 14.20
CA ASN A 323 -1.18 -5.81 14.53
C ASN A 323 -1.34 -5.38 16.00
N ILE A 324 -1.38 -4.06 16.21
CA ILE A 324 -1.38 -3.42 17.53
C ILE A 324 -2.69 -2.69 17.84
N ASN A 325 -3.55 -2.45 16.85
CA ASN A 325 -4.87 -1.80 16.99
C ASN A 325 -4.83 -0.46 17.74
N LEU A 326 -3.76 0.33 17.51
CA LEU A 326 -3.62 1.68 18.06
C LEU A 326 -4.13 2.76 17.08
N SER A 327 -4.38 2.40 15.83
CA SER A 327 -5.01 3.21 14.79
C SER A 327 -5.94 2.29 13.97
N ASP A 328 -6.70 2.85 13.03
CA ASP A 328 -7.40 2.07 12.00
C ASP A 328 -6.43 1.49 10.96
N HIS A 329 -5.21 2.01 10.90
CA HIS A 329 -4.09 1.41 10.19
C HIS A 329 -3.13 0.68 11.14
N GLU A 330 -2.35 -0.23 10.57
CA GLU A 330 -1.26 -0.93 11.24
C GLU A 330 0.10 -0.47 10.69
N PRO A 331 1.11 -0.28 11.56
CA PRO A 331 2.43 0.17 11.12
C PRO A 331 3.15 -0.89 10.30
N VAL A 332 4.07 -0.42 9.47
CA VAL A 332 4.98 -1.24 8.67
C VAL A 332 6.40 -0.81 8.95
N LEU A 333 7.27 -1.77 9.28
CA LEU A 333 8.70 -1.58 9.50
C LEU A 333 9.48 -2.38 8.46
N ALA A 334 10.41 -1.74 7.78
CA ALA A 334 11.37 -2.41 6.92
C ALA A 334 12.79 -2.07 7.33
N GLU A 335 13.71 -2.99 7.07
CA GLU A 335 15.15 -2.77 7.19
C GLU A 335 15.79 -2.92 5.81
N ILE A 336 16.61 -1.95 5.45
CA ILE A 336 17.34 -1.96 4.19
C ILE A 336 18.83 -1.72 4.43
N LYS A 337 19.67 -2.28 3.56
CA LYS A 337 21.11 -2.04 3.54
C LYS A 337 21.46 -1.01 2.46
N LEU A 338 22.30 -0.05 2.85
CA LEU A 338 22.72 1.11 2.04
C LEU A 338 23.88 0.85 1.08
#